data_AF-A0A822HAI9-F1
#
_entry.id   AF-A0A822HAI9-F1
#
_cell.length_a   1.000
_cell.length_b   1.000
_cell.length_c   1.000
_cell.angle_alpha   90.00
_cell.angle_beta   90.00
_cell.angle_gamma   90.00
#
_symmetry.space_group_name_H-M   'P 1'
#
loop_
_entity.id
_entity.type
_entity.pdbx_description
1 polymer ?
#
loop_
_entity_poly.entity_id
_entity_poly.type
_entity_poly.pdbx_seq_one_letter_code
_entity_poly.pdbx_strand_id
1 'polypeptide(L)' 'TCVARCLERGKGSGRTDDNEESLKKRIVTYNDSTRPVIQLYEKENLVKHIDASHDVDKVFEDVQQVFNNLK' A
#
# COMPACT_ATOMS: atom_id res chain seq x y z
N THR A 1 6.99 0.71 -8.61
CA THR A 1 5.58 0.27 -8.60
C THR A 1 5.40 -0.91 -7.65
N CYS A 2 4.19 -1.21 -7.17
CA CYS A 2 3.92 -2.27 -6.19
C CYS A 2 4.36 -3.68 -6.64
N VAL A 3 4.12 -4.01 -7.91
CA VAL A 3 4.52 -5.30 -8.50
C VAL A 3 6.04 -5.47 -8.49
N ALA A 4 6.77 -4.47 -8.99
CA ALA A 4 8.23 -4.51 -9.02
C ALA A 4 8.83 -4.68 -7.61
N ARG A 5 8.32 -3.94 -6.62
CA ARG A 5 8.76 -4.06 -5.22
C ARG A 5 8.54 -5.48 -4.66
N CYS A 6 7.41 -6.12 -4.97
CA CYS A 6 7.14 -7.48 -4.51
C CYS A 6 8.01 -8.52 -5.22
N LEU A 7 8.22 -8.39 -6.54
CA LEU A 7 9.09 -9.29 -7.30
C LEU A 7 10.55 -9.25 -6.79
N GLU A 8 11.08 -8.05 -6.53
CA GLU A 8 12.42 -7.93 -5.94
C GLU A 8 12.49 -8.60 -4.57
N ARG A 9 11.45 -8.45 -3.73
CA ARG A 9 11.37 -9.14 -2.43
C ARG A 9 11.35 -10.66 -2.59
N GLY A 10 10.63 -11.19 -3.58
CA GLY A 10 10.52 -12.63 -3.85
C GLY A 10 11.86 -13.31 -4.12
N LYS A 11 12.84 -12.59 -4.69
CA LYS A 11 14.16 -13.15 -5.07
C LYS A 11 14.98 -13.69 -3.90
N GLY A 12 14.81 -13.16 -2.69
CA GLY A 12 15.67 -13.49 -1.54
C GLY A 12 14.97 -13.76 -0.22
N SER A 13 13.65 -13.56 -0.13
CA SER A 13 12.91 -13.68 1.13
C SER A 13 12.30 -15.06 1.41
N GLY A 14 12.40 -16.00 0.46
CA GLY A 14 11.69 -17.29 0.53
C GLY A 14 10.18 -17.19 0.28
N ARG A 15 9.67 -16.01 -0.11
CA ARG A 15 8.26 -15.80 -0.46
C ARG A 15 7.94 -16.29 -1.86
N THR A 16 7.45 -17.52 -1.94
CA THR A 16 7.06 -18.16 -3.20
C THR A 16 5.85 -17.51 -3.88
N ASP A 17 5.02 -16.79 -3.12
CA ASP A 17 3.81 -16.10 -3.59
C ASP A 17 4.08 -14.68 -4.15
N ASP A 18 5.32 -14.19 -4.07
CA ASP A 18 5.75 -12.95 -4.73
C ASP A 18 6.17 -13.24 -6.19
N ASN A 19 5.24 -13.80 -6.96
CA ASN A 19 5.36 -14.07 -8.39
C ASN A 19 4.25 -13.34 -9.19
N GLU A 20 4.40 -13.25 -10.51
CA GLU A 20 3.49 -12.45 -11.35
C GLU A 20 2.02 -12.89 -11.26
N GLU A 21 1.75 -14.20 -11.27
CA GLU A 21 0.40 -14.74 -11.22
C GLU A 21 -0.29 -14.42 -9.89
N SER A 22 0.39 -14.69 -8.78
CA SER A 22 -0.11 -14.41 -7.42
C SER A 22 -0.30 -12.91 -7.20
N LEU A 23 0.61 -12.06 -7.70
CA LEU A 23 0.50 -10.61 -7.56
C LEU A 23 -0.67 -10.02 -8.35
N LYS A 24 -0.94 -10.51 -9.56
CA LYS A 24 -2.14 -10.13 -10.32
C LYS A 24 -3.42 -10.43 -9.54
N LYS A 25 -3.54 -11.66 -9.01
CA LYS A 25 -4.69 -12.07 -8.19
C LYS A 25 -4.83 -11.20 -6.94
N ARG A 26 -3.72 -10.91 -6.24
CA ARG A 26 -3.72 -10.06 -5.03
C ARG A 26 -4.18 -8.64 -5.31
N ILE A 27 -3.80 -8.04 -6.44
CA ILE A 27 -4.24 -6.69 -6.81
C ILE A 27 -5.75 -6.67 -7.10
N VAL A 28 -6.27 -7.67 -7.79
CA VAL A 28 -7.72 -7.82 -8.03
C VAL A 28 -8.45 -7.94 -6.69
N THR A 29 -8.04 -8.87 -5.84
CA THR A 29 -8.65 -9.06 -4.50
C THR A 29 -8.58 -7.80 -3.64
N TYR A 30 -7.47 -7.06 -3.66
CA TYR A 30 -7.35 -5.79 -2.94
C TYR A 30 -8.38 -4.77 -3.45
N ASN A 31 -8.54 -4.62 -4.76
CA ASN A 31 -9.51 -3.69 -5.34
C ASN A 31 -10.96 -4.10 -5.05
N ASP A 32 -11.26 -5.39 -5.09
CA ASP A 32 -12.63 -5.89 -4.92
C ASP A 32 -13.05 -5.95 -3.44
N SER A 33 -12.12 -6.27 -2.54
CA SER A 33 -12.43 -6.56 -1.13
C SER A 33 -11.87 -5.54 -0.13
N THR A 34 -10.67 -5.01 -0.36
CA THR A 34 -10.02 -4.09 0.60
C THR A 34 -10.35 -2.63 0.32
N ARG A 35 -10.39 -2.21 -0.96
CA ARG A 35 -10.70 -0.83 -1.34
C ARG A 35 -12.07 -0.34 -0.84
N PRO A 36 -13.15 -1.15 -0.80
CA PRO A 36 -14.42 -0.71 -0.22
C PRO A 36 -14.34 -0.33 1.26
N VAL A 37 -13.44 -0.95 2.03
CA VAL A 37 -13.20 -0.59 3.44
C VAL A 37 -12.60 0.81 3.55
N ILE A 38 -11.64 1.14 2.68
CA ILE A 38 -11.05 2.49 2.62
C ILE A 38 -12.14 3.51 2.26
N GLN A 39 -12.98 3.21 1.26
CA GLN A 39 -14.08 4.09 0.84
C GLN A 39 -15.11 4.32 1.95
N LEU A 40 -15.34 3.34 2.82
CA LEU A 40 -16.21 3.50 3.99
C LEU A 40 -15.63 4.53 4.96
N TYR A 41 -14.37 4.36 5.37
CA TYR A 41 -13.71 5.27 6.31
C TYR A 41 -13.40 6.65 5.72
N GLU A 42 -13.24 6.76 4.40
CA GLU A 42 -13.16 8.05 3.70
C GLU A 42 -14.42 8.89 3.91
N LYS A 43 -15.61 8.27 3.87
CA LYS A 43 -16.89 8.96 4.12
C LYS A 43 -17.00 9.49 5.54
N GLU A 44 -16.32 8.85 6.49
CA GLU A 44 -16.24 9.27 7.88
C GLU A 44 -15.10 10.28 8.13
N ASN A 45 -14.38 10.70 7.08
CA ASN A 45 -13.23 11.60 7.15
C ASN A 45 -12.07 11.06 8.03
N LEU A 46 -12.00 9.73 8.18
CA LEU A 46 -11.00 9.03 8.99
C LEU A 46 -9.75 8.61 8.19
N VAL A 47 -9.82 8.63 6.87
CA VAL A 47 -8.69 8.24 5.99
C VAL A 47 -7.78 9.44 5.70
N LYS A 48 -6.47 9.21 5.78
CA LYS A 48 -5.41 10.15 5.35
C LYS A 48 -4.58 9.46 4.26
N HIS A 49 -4.59 10.03 3.05
CA HIS A 49 -3.88 9.48 1.90
C HIS A 49 -2.42 9.92 1.86
N ILE A 50 -1.53 8.99 1.51
CA ILE A 50 -0.10 9.23 1.37
C ILE A 50 0.36 8.59 0.05
N ASP A 51 1.11 9.35 -0.74
CA ASP A 51 1.68 8.83 -1.98
C ASP A 51 2.91 7.96 -1.69
N ALA A 52 2.71 6.64 -1.79
CA ALA A 52 3.76 5.65 -1.57
C ALA A 52 4.72 5.46 -2.77
N SER A 53 4.62 6.27 -3.82
CA SER A 53 5.47 6.16 -5.02
C SER A 53 6.87 6.72 -4.83
N HIS A 54 7.06 7.64 -3.88
CA HIS A 54 8.35 8.23 -3.52
C HIS A 54 9.29 7.24 -2.81
N ASP A 55 10.50 7.69 -2.48
CA ASP A 55 11.45 6.97 -1.63
C ASP A 55 10.98 6.87 -0.17
N VAL A 56 11.64 6.00 0.59
CA VAL A 56 11.23 5.67 1.97
C VAL A 56 11.24 6.89 2.88
N ASP A 57 12.24 7.76 2.77
CA ASP A 57 12.38 8.91 3.67
C ASP A 57 11.28 9.93 3.40
N LYS A 58 10.98 10.18 2.12
CA LYS A 58 9.89 11.07 1.74
C LYS A 58 8.52 10.55 2.18
N VAL A 59 8.24 9.25 1.95
CA VAL A 59 6.98 8.64 2.40
C VAL A 59 6.85 8.72 3.92
N PHE A 60 7.94 8.49 4.66
CA PHE A 60 7.92 8.57 6.11
C PHE A 60 7.69 10.00 6.61
N GLU A 61 8.30 11.00 5.98
CA GLU A 61 8.04 12.41 6.28
C GLU A 61 6.54 12.75 6.11
N ASP A 62 5.92 12.33 5.01
CA ASP A 62 4.50 12.57 4.76
C ASP A 62 3.62 11.91 5.84
N VAL A 63 3.98 10.71 6.32
CA VAL A 63 3.34 10.07 7.48
C VAL A 63 3.48 10.96 8.73
N GLN A 64 4.69 11.42 9.05
CA GLN A 64 4.92 12.25 10.23
C GLN A 64 4.09 13.55 10.18
N GLN A 65 4.00 14.18 9.02
CA GLN A 65 3.18 15.38 8.84
C GLN A 65 1.71 15.11 9.12
N VAL A 66 1.17 13.98 8.67
CA VAL A 66 -0.21 13.58 9.00
C VAL A 66 -0.39 13.49 10.51
N PHE A 67 0.48 12.78 11.23
CA PHE A 67 0.36 12.57 12.67
C PHE A 67 0.58 13.86 13.49
N ASN A 68 1.52 14.72 13.10
CA ASN A 68 1.76 16.01 13.77
C ASN A 68 0.58 16.98 13.63
N ASN A 69 -0.23 16.82 12.58
CA ASN A 69 -1.42 17.63 12.33
C ASN A 69 -2.70 17.03 12.92
N LEU A 70 -2.63 15.84 13.54
CA LEU A 70 -3.74 15.29 14.32
C LEU A 70 -3.83 16.09 15.63
N LYS A 71 -4.97 16.72 15.84
CA LYS A 71 -5.31 17.41 17.09
C LYS A 71 -5.89 16.43 18.11
#